data_AF-A0A1V3NE51-F1
#
_entry.id   AF-A0A1V3NE51-F1
#
_cell.length_a   1.000
_cell.length_b   1.000
_cell.length_c   1.000
_cell.angle_alpha   90.00
_cell.angle_beta   90.00
_cell.angle_gamma   90.00
#
_symmetry.space_group_name_H-M   'P 1'
#
loop_
_entity.id
_entity.type
_entity.pdbx_description
1 polymer ?
#
loop_
_entity_poly.entity_id
_entity_poly.type
_entity_poly.pdbx_seq_one_letter_code
_entity_poly.pdbx_strand_id
1 'polypeptide(L)'
;MKTDRPSEEVLNAFVDGEFCPEERLACLRHIASDDSLSREVCDLSQIKEMVNLAYEKVPHPPRSSSRRARTVRGGWLGPAAAAVVVMLTTAGVVGLGIGTKEPARQFTTADMTQPLYGSERFANRILLHVNTRDEERLTNMLDEVESLMAASRQQGVALQILVVTHGEGLALVREDVSPFPERITALSERYAEGLKFVACLNTIERLRREEHLHVRLLPVAEVVNSGVAEVIRRQSQGWAYIQV
;
A
#
# COMPACT_ATOMS: atom_id res chain seq x y z
N MET A 1 -13.59 -24.23 30.84
CA MET A 1 -13.16 -24.05 29.44
C MET A 1 -11.96 -23.13 29.46
N LYS A 2 -10.76 -23.62 29.13
CA LYS A 2 -9.60 -22.74 28.94
C LYS A 2 -9.84 -21.98 27.64
N THR A 3 -10.08 -20.68 27.74
CA THR A 3 -10.04 -19.76 26.61
C THR A 3 -8.61 -19.75 26.07
N ASP A 4 -8.43 -20.31 24.87
CA ASP A 4 -7.14 -20.38 24.19
C ASP A 4 -6.84 -19.00 23.58
N ARG A 5 -6.54 -18.04 24.46
CA ARG A 5 -6.18 -16.67 24.08
C ARG A 5 -4.88 -16.73 23.27
N PRO A 6 -4.78 -16.01 22.13
CA PRO A 6 -3.53 -15.88 21.40
C PRO A 6 -2.42 -15.35 22.32
N SER A 7 -1.22 -15.90 22.21
CA SER A 7 -0.09 -15.40 23.00
C SER A 7 0.30 -13.98 22.56
N GLU A 8 1.05 -13.28 23.40
CA GLU A 8 1.49 -11.91 23.11
C GLU A 8 2.41 -11.86 21.88
N GLU A 9 3.23 -12.89 21.67
CA GLU A 9 4.07 -13.04 20.49
C GLU A 9 3.22 -13.17 19.21
N VAL A 10 2.10 -13.88 19.27
CA VAL A 10 1.16 -14.04 18.15
C VAL A 10 0.48 -12.71 17.81
N LEU A 11 0.13 -11.90 18.82
CA LEU A 11 -0.45 -10.57 18.61
C LEU A 11 0.57 -9.60 18.01
N ASN A 12 1.81 -9.60 18.50
CA ASN A 12 2.89 -8.77 17.96
C ASN A 12 3.24 -9.17 16.52
N ALA A 13 3.43 -10.46 16.24
CA ALA A 13 3.66 -10.96 14.88
C ALA A 13 2.51 -10.58 13.92
N PHE A 14 1.28 -10.45 14.44
CA PHE A 14 0.11 -10.07 13.65
C PHE A 14 0.16 -8.59 13.28
N VAL A 15 0.52 -7.73 14.25
CA VAL A 15 0.76 -6.30 14.07
C VAL A 15 2.00 -6.05 13.19
N ASP A 16 2.97 -6.95 13.22
CA ASP A 16 4.19 -6.93 12.41
C ASP A 16 4.04 -7.47 11.00
N GLY A 17 2.94 -8.18 10.73
CA GLY A 17 2.67 -8.74 9.41
C GLY A 17 3.52 -9.96 9.08
N GLU A 18 4.04 -10.65 10.10
CA GLU A 18 4.97 -11.79 9.95
C GLU A 18 4.27 -13.14 9.72
N PHE A 19 2.94 -13.15 9.53
CA PHE A 19 2.17 -14.36 9.26
C PHE A 19 2.10 -14.75 7.79
N CYS A 20 2.04 -16.05 7.53
CA CYS A 20 1.56 -16.53 6.23
C CYS A 20 0.05 -16.22 6.07
N PRO A 21 -0.47 -16.11 4.83
CA PRO A 21 -1.85 -15.67 4.58
C PRO A 21 -2.93 -16.49 5.30
N GLU A 22 -2.71 -17.80 5.44
CA GLU A 22 -3.67 -18.74 6.03
C GLU A 22 -3.74 -18.61 7.56
N GLU A 23 -2.57 -18.56 8.23
CA GLU A 23 -2.47 -18.39 9.68
C GLU A 23 -2.94 -17.01 10.13
N ARG A 24 -2.67 -15.98 9.31
CA ARG A 24 -3.15 -14.62 9.56
C ARG A 24 -4.67 -14.57 9.63
N LEU A 25 -5.35 -15.30 8.73
CA LEU A 25 -6.81 -15.35 8.68
C LEU A 25 -7.42 -16.09 9.87
N ALA A 26 -6.76 -17.14 10.38
CA ALA A 26 -7.17 -17.83 11.59
C ALA A 26 -7.03 -16.93 12.83
N CYS A 27 -5.89 -16.24 12.98
CA CYS A 27 -5.65 -15.28 14.06
C CYS A 27 -6.68 -14.13 14.02
N LEU A 28 -6.97 -13.61 12.83
CA LEU A 28 -7.98 -12.58 12.59
C LEU A 28 -9.39 -12.95 13.08
N ARG A 29 -9.83 -14.19 12.85
CA ARG A 29 -11.15 -14.65 13.30
C ARG A 29 -11.26 -14.64 14.83
N HIS A 30 -10.18 -15.01 15.53
CA HIS A 30 -10.15 -14.95 16.99
C HIS A 30 -10.20 -13.51 17.50
N ILE A 31 -9.35 -12.63 16.97
CA ILE A 31 -9.31 -11.21 17.35
C ILE A 31 -10.68 -10.54 17.10
N ALA A 32 -11.31 -10.81 15.96
CA ALA A 32 -12.61 -10.22 15.60
C ALA A 32 -13.78 -10.73 16.45
N SER A 33 -13.65 -11.92 17.06
CA SER A 33 -14.69 -12.49 17.93
C SER A 33 -14.65 -11.98 19.37
N ASP A 34 -13.61 -11.23 19.73
CA ASP A 34 -13.36 -10.74 21.09
C ASP A 34 -13.02 -9.24 21.09
N ASP A 35 -13.93 -8.44 21.64
CA ASP A 35 -13.78 -6.99 21.75
C ASP A 35 -12.53 -6.56 22.56
N SER A 36 -12.10 -7.38 23.52
CA SER A 36 -10.93 -7.08 24.35
C SER A 36 -9.62 -7.27 23.57
N LEU A 37 -9.51 -8.35 22.78
CA LEU A 37 -8.39 -8.60 21.88
C LEU A 37 -8.34 -7.56 20.75
N SER A 38 -9.50 -7.15 20.23
CA SER A 38 -9.58 -6.09 19.23
C SER A 38 -9.02 -4.76 19.75
N ARG A 39 -9.25 -4.41 21.01
CA ARG A 39 -8.67 -3.21 21.63
C ARG A 39 -7.17 -3.34 21.81
N GLU A 40 -6.71 -4.48 22.30
CA GLU A 40 -5.28 -4.76 22.51
C GLU A 40 -4.47 -4.67 21.21
N VAL A 41 -4.99 -5.22 20.11
CA VAL A 41 -4.35 -5.12 18.79
C VAL A 41 -4.33 -3.67 18.27
N CYS A 42 -5.38 -2.88 18.55
CA CYS A 42 -5.37 -1.44 18.24
C CYS A 42 -4.28 -0.71 19.02
N ASP A 43 -4.16 -0.98 20.31
CA ASP A 43 -3.15 -0.35 21.19
C ASP A 43 -1.73 -0.71 20.73
N LEU A 44 -1.47 -1.99 20.40
CA LEU A 44 -0.18 -2.44 19.87
C LEU A 44 0.16 -1.77 18.53
N SER A 45 -0.83 -1.66 17.63
CA SER A 45 -0.66 -0.98 16.35
C SER A 45 -0.36 0.52 16.52
N GLN A 46 -0.99 1.16 17.51
CA GLN A 46 -0.73 2.55 17.86
C GLN A 46 0.69 2.76 18.40
N ILE A 47 1.15 1.90 19.32
CA ILE A 47 2.51 1.98 19.87
C ILE A 47 3.54 1.84 18.75
N LYS A 48 3.35 0.85 17.86
CA LYS A 48 4.21 0.65 16.70
C LYS A 48 4.30 1.90 15.82
N GLU A 49 3.17 2.55 15.56
CA GLU A 49 3.13 3.77 14.76
C GLU A 49 3.88 4.92 15.45
N MET A 50 3.66 5.12 16.75
CA MET A 50 4.38 6.12 17.53
C MET A 50 5.90 5.89 17.50
N VAL A 51 6.34 4.63 17.58
CA VAL A 51 7.76 4.27 17.47
C VAL A 51 8.29 4.56 16.08
N ASN A 52 7.57 4.17 15.02
CA ASN A 52 7.98 4.47 13.64
C ASN A 52 8.16 5.97 13.40
N LEU A 53 7.23 6.78 13.89
CA LEU A 53 7.29 8.25 13.78
C LEU A 53 8.49 8.83 14.54
N ALA A 54 8.76 8.33 15.75
CA ALA A 54 9.92 8.77 16.54
C ALA A 54 11.26 8.45 15.84
N TYR A 55 11.31 7.35 15.07
CA TYR A 55 12.52 6.87 14.39
C TYR A 55 12.61 7.28 12.91
N GLU A 56 11.63 8.01 12.36
CA GLU A 56 11.59 8.43 10.96
C GLU A 56 12.81 9.28 10.56
N LYS A 57 13.36 10.06 11.51
CA LYS A 57 14.47 11.00 11.29
C LYS A 57 15.71 10.65 12.11
N VAL A 58 16.07 9.37 12.21
CA VAL A 58 17.37 9.00 12.77
C VAL A 58 18.46 9.30 11.73
N PRO A 59 19.47 10.14 12.05
CA PRO A 59 20.61 10.36 11.17
C PRO A 59 21.31 9.02 10.92
N HIS A 60 21.39 8.62 9.65
CA HIS A 60 22.22 7.49 9.28
C HIS A 60 23.69 7.88 9.53
N PRO A 61 24.50 6.99 10.14
CA PRO A 61 25.91 7.28 10.32
C PRO A 61 26.52 7.61 8.96
N PRO A 62 27.43 8.59 8.88
CA PRO A 62 28.07 8.93 7.63
C PRO A 62 28.69 7.65 7.06
N ARG A 63 28.23 7.23 5.87
CA ARG A 63 28.83 6.10 5.17
C ARG A 63 30.28 6.46 4.92
N SER A 64 31.21 5.93 5.72
CA SER A 64 32.63 6.06 5.42
C SER A 64 32.87 5.28 4.14
N SER A 65 32.89 5.95 3.00
CA SER A 65 33.41 5.37 1.79
C SER A 65 34.91 5.19 2.01
N SER A 66 35.31 4.07 2.61
CA SER A 66 36.68 3.60 2.48
C SER A 66 36.85 3.14 1.03
N ARG A 67 36.95 4.11 0.11
CA ARG A 67 37.65 3.87 -1.15
C ARG A 67 39.07 3.57 -0.73
N ARG A 68 39.37 2.29 -0.58
CA ARG A 68 40.73 1.80 -0.47
C ARG A 68 41.38 2.13 -1.80
N ALA A 69 41.96 3.32 -1.91
CA ALA A 69 42.83 3.69 -3.00
C ALA A 69 44.00 2.71 -2.94
N ARG A 70 43.96 1.66 -3.77
CA ARG A 70 45.15 0.88 -4.08
C ARG A 70 46.06 1.82 -4.85
N THR A 71 46.90 2.54 -4.13
CA THR A 71 48.08 3.20 -4.68
C THR A 71 49.01 2.08 -5.16
N VAL A 72 48.90 1.68 -6.42
CA VAL A 72 49.92 0.89 -7.09
C VAL A 72 51.09 1.84 -7.34
N ARG A 73 52.01 1.88 -6.37
CA ARG A 73 53.29 2.57 -6.50
C ARG A 73 54.20 1.63 -7.26
N GLY A 74 54.64 2.06 -8.44
CA GLY A 74 55.44 1.27 -9.37
C GLY A 74 56.76 0.78 -8.75
N GLY A 75 57.02 -0.51 -8.96
CA GLY A 75 58.34 -1.13 -8.89
C GLY A 75 58.69 -1.64 -10.29
N TRP A 76 59.69 -1.01 -10.89
CA TRP A 76 60.35 -1.34 -12.14
C TRP A 76 60.79 -2.81 -12.15
N LEU A 77 60.41 -3.59 -13.17
CA LEU A 77 61.12 -4.72 -13.80
C LEU A 77 60.19 -5.32 -14.90
N GLY A 78 60.69 -5.41 -16.14
CA GLY A 78 59.88 -5.46 -17.37
C GLY A 78 59.29 -6.81 -17.80
N PRO A 79 58.38 -6.84 -18.79
CA PRO A 79 57.81 -8.08 -19.31
C PRO A 79 58.56 -8.57 -20.55
N ALA A 80 59.40 -9.59 -20.38
CA ALA A 80 59.77 -10.53 -21.43
C ALA A 80 58.96 -11.83 -21.21
N ALA A 81 57.68 -11.84 -21.56
CA ALA A 81 56.85 -13.06 -21.61
C ALA A 81 55.51 -12.84 -22.32
N ALA A 82 55.52 -12.25 -23.52
CA ALA A 82 54.32 -12.12 -24.36
C ALA A 82 54.58 -12.68 -25.76
N ALA A 83 54.76 -14.00 -25.87
CA ALA A 83 55.03 -14.64 -27.16
C ALA A 83 54.45 -16.05 -27.39
N VAL A 84 53.56 -16.60 -26.54
CA VAL A 84 53.12 -18.01 -26.72
C VAL A 84 51.59 -18.26 -26.77
N VAL A 85 50.71 -17.25 -26.71
CA VAL A 85 49.25 -17.50 -26.86
C VAL A 85 48.60 -16.65 -27.95
N VAL A 86 49.28 -16.49 -29.10
CA VAL A 86 48.74 -15.81 -30.30
C VAL A 86 48.47 -16.78 -31.47
N MET A 87 48.58 -18.10 -31.27
CA MET A 87 48.41 -19.07 -32.38
C MET A 87 47.29 -20.11 -32.18
N LEU A 88 46.09 -19.72 -31.74
CA LEU A 88 44.90 -20.60 -31.87
C LEU A 88 43.58 -19.81 -32.12
N THR A 89 43.59 -18.85 -33.05
CA THR A 89 42.34 -18.18 -33.52
C THR A 89 42.25 -18.13 -35.04
N THR A 90 42.40 -19.28 -35.70
CA THR A 90 42.01 -19.44 -37.11
C THR A 90 41.32 -20.78 -37.33
N ALA A 91 40.05 -20.89 -36.93
CA ALA A 91 39.09 -21.79 -37.57
C ALA A 91 37.65 -21.54 -37.05
N GLY A 92 36.85 -20.84 -37.85
CA GLY A 92 35.38 -20.79 -37.76
C GLY A 92 34.83 -19.94 -36.61
N VAL A 93 33.79 -19.12 -36.76
CA VAL A 93 32.68 -19.18 -37.69
C VAL A 93 32.17 -17.76 -37.94
N VAL A 94 31.86 -17.50 -39.20
CA VAL A 94 31.14 -16.36 -39.77
C VAL A 94 29.83 -16.07 -39.03
N GLY A 95 29.59 -14.80 -38.67
CA GLY A 95 28.28 -14.37 -38.18
C GLY A 95 28.23 -12.90 -37.77
N LEU A 96 27.68 -12.09 -38.67
CA LEU A 96 27.26 -10.68 -38.55
C LEU A 96 26.97 -10.16 -37.13
N GLY A 97 27.64 -9.05 -36.78
CA GLY A 97 27.01 -7.73 -36.70
C GLY A 97 25.95 -7.44 -35.62
N ILE A 98 26.17 -6.27 -34.98
CA ILE A 98 25.22 -5.37 -34.32
C ILE A 98 25.25 -5.46 -32.78
N GLY A 99 25.80 -4.40 -32.19
CA GLY A 99 25.78 -4.15 -30.75
C GLY A 99 24.39 -3.76 -30.25
N THR A 100 24.11 -4.18 -29.03
CA THR A 100 23.05 -3.66 -28.16
C THR A 100 23.69 -3.60 -26.77
N LYS A 101 24.17 -2.43 -26.30
CA LYS A 101 23.40 -1.49 -25.48
C LYS A 101 22.15 -2.15 -24.90
N GLU A 102 22.27 -2.59 -23.65
CA GLU A 102 21.14 -2.94 -22.79
C GLU A 102 20.09 -1.81 -22.89
N PRO A 103 18.89 -2.08 -23.41
CA PRO A 103 17.84 -1.09 -23.36
C PRO A 103 17.32 -1.05 -21.92
N ALA A 104 17.35 0.16 -21.37
CA ALA A 104 16.49 0.55 -20.27
C ALA A 104 15.08 0.00 -20.52
N ARG A 105 14.50 -0.67 -19.52
CA ARG A 105 13.09 -1.04 -19.50
C ARG A 105 12.25 0.24 -19.59
N GLN A 106 11.94 0.65 -20.80
CA GLN A 106 10.84 1.57 -21.09
C GLN A 106 9.55 0.86 -20.69
N PHE A 107 8.84 1.45 -19.73
CA PHE A 107 7.42 1.19 -19.55
C PHE A 107 6.73 1.57 -20.87
N THR A 108 6.42 0.56 -21.68
CA THR A 108 5.63 0.75 -22.89
C THR A 108 4.19 0.98 -22.47
N THR A 109 3.62 2.10 -22.90
CA THR A 109 2.20 2.48 -22.81
C THR A 109 1.31 1.61 -23.72
N ALA A 110 1.62 0.32 -23.82
CA ALA A 110 0.98 -0.65 -24.69
C ALA A 110 0.61 -1.90 -23.89
N ASP A 111 -0.20 -1.73 -22.87
CA ASP A 111 -1.01 -2.81 -22.29
C ASP A 111 -2.35 -2.26 -21.77
N MET A 112 -2.99 -1.41 -22.58
CA MET A 112 -4.30 -0.81 -22.28
C MET A 112 -5.47 -1.63 -22.86
N THR A 113 -5.25 -2.92 -23.11
CA THR A 113 -6.27 -3.86 -23.62
C THR A 113 -6.46 -5.08 -22.73
N GLN A 114 -5.75 -5.20 -21.61
CA GLN A 114 -6.07 -6.23 -20.62
C GLN A 114 -7.13 -5.68 -19.64
N PRO A 115 -8.22 -6.42 -19.40
CA PRO A 115 -9.14 -6.03 -18.33
C PRO A 115 -8.37 -6.14 -17.02
N LEU A 116 -8.07 -4.99 -16.40
CA LEU A 116 -7.45 -4.93 -15.07
C LEU A 116 -8.31 -5.68 -14.02
N TYR A 117 -9.62 -5.82 -14.30
CA TYR A 117 -10.62 -6.41 -13.42
C TYR A 117 -11.24 -7.67 -14.04
N GLY A 118 -11.26 -8.75 -13.26
CA GLY A 118 -11.58 -10.10 -13.74
C GLY A 118 -10.37 -11.00 -13.96
N SER A 119 -9.14 -10.51 -13.73
CA SER A 119 -7.95 -11.36 -13.62
C SER A 119 -7.80 -11.85 -12.18
N GLU A 120 -7.22 -13.04 -11.98
CA GLU A 120 -6.99 -13.62 -10.64
C GLU A 120 -6.13 -12.74 -9.71
N ARG A 121 -5.51 -11.67 -10.23
CA ARG A 121 -4.67 -10.74 -9.46
C ARG A 121 -5.45 -9.61 -8.77
N PHE A 122 -6.66 -9.27 -9.21
CA PHE A 122 -7.46 -8.22 -8.59
C PHE A 122 -8.90 -8.65 -8.42
N ALA A 123 -9.34 -8.80 -7.17
CA ALA A 123 -10.74 -8.99 -6.86
C ALA A 123 -11.54 -7.80 -7.39
N ASN A 124 -12.75 -8.04 -7.94
CA ASN A 124 -13.70 -6.99 -8.35
C ASN A 124 -14.24 -6.17 -7.15
N ARG A 125 -13.54 -6.19 -6.02
CA ARG A 125 -13.88 -5.59 -4.75
C ARG A 125 -12.61 -5.01 -4.15
N ILE A 126 -12.54 -3.69 -4.08
CA ILE A 126 -11.37 -2.93 -3.62
C ILE A 126 -11.76 -2.14 -2.39
N LEU A 127 -10.95 -2.23 -1.35
CA LEU A 127 -11.06 -1.42 -0.15
C LEU A 127 -9.88 -0.46 -0.12
N LEU A 128 -10.19 0.84 -0.12
CA LEU A 128 -9.24 1.92 0.03
C LEU A 128 -9.30 2.42 1.47
N HIS A 129 -8.23 2.24 2.22
CA HIS A 129 -8.11 2.76 3.57
C HIS A 129 -7.34 4.08 3.54
N VAL A 130 -8.06 5.17 3.82
CA VAL A 130 -7.56 6.54 3.76
C VAL A 130 -7.26 7.03 5.17
N ASN A 131 -5.98 7.27 5.45
CA ASN A 131 -5.54 7.77 6.75
C ASN A 131 -4.75 9.10 6.67
N THR A 132 -4.65 9.71 5.49
CA THR A 132 -3.90 10.95 5.23
C THR A 132 -4.79 12.16 4.89
N ARG A 133 -4.27 13.38 5.14
CA ARG A 133 -4.84 14.67 4.67
C ARG A 133 -4.09 15.28 3.49
N ASP A 134 -3.08 14.59 2.98
CA ASP A 134 -2.28 15.05 1.85
C ASP A 134 -3.15 15.19 0.58
N GLU A 135 -3.35 16.43 0.13
CA GLU A 135 -4.25 16.72 -1.00
C GLU A 135 -3.80 16.06 -2.31
N GLU A 136 -2.49 15.91 -2.53
CA GLU A 136 -1.96 15.27 -3.74
C GLU A 136 -2.30 13.76 -3.74
N ARG A 137 -2.06 13.07 -2.62
CA ARG A 137 -2.45 11.66 -2.47
C ARG A 137 -3.95 11.45 -2.60
N LEU A 138 -4.75 12.32 -2.00
CA LEU A 138 -6.21 12.26 -2.09
C LEU A 138 -6.69 12.50 -3.52
N THR A 139 -6.08 13.44 -4.24
CA THR A 139 -6.39 13.71 -5.66
C THR A 139 -6.07 12.48 -6.52
N ASN A 140 -4.86 11.94 -6.38
CA ASN A 140 -4.43 10.75 -7.13
C ASN A 140 -5.33 9.55 -6.85
N MET A 141 -5.74 9.34 -5.59
CA MET A 141 -6.68 8.29 -5.23
C MET A 141 -8.05 8.49 -5.91
N LEU A 142 -8.61 9.70 -5.88
CA LEU A 142 -9.90 9.98 -6.51
C LEU A 142 -9.84 9.85 -8.04
N ASP A 143 -8.73 10.26 -8.66
CA ASP A 143 -8.48 10.09 -10.10
C ASP A 143 -8.45 8.60 -10.47
N GLU A 144 -7.75 7.79 -9.69
CA GLU A 144 -7.71 6.35 -9.87
C GLU A 144 -9.12 5.76 -9.72
N VAL A 145 -9.83 6.06 -8.62
CA VAL A 145 -11.20 5.59 -8.40
C VAL A 145 -12.11 5.91 -9.59
N GLU A 146 -12.07 7.14 -10.11
CA GLU A 146 -12.88 7.54 -11.26
C GLU A 146 -12.50 6.76 -12.52
N SER A 147 -11.20 6.61 -12.80
CA SER A 147 -10.67 5.82 -13.91
C SER A 147 -11.13 4.36 -13.84
N LEU A 148 -11.00 3.73 -12.66
CA LEU A 148 -11.37 2.33 -12.45
C LEU A 148 -12.88 2.10 -12.62
N MET A 149 -13.70 2.98 -12.04
CA MET A 149 -15.15 2.89 -12.16
C MET A 149 -15.62 3.13 -13.60
N ALA A 150 -15.01 4.07 -14.32
CA ALA A 150 -15.30 4.31 -15.73
C ALA A 150 -14.93 3.11 -16.62
N ALA A 151 -13.72 2.57 -16.45
CA ALA A 151 -13.25 1.40 -17.20
C ALA A 151 -14.13 0.16 -16.95
N SER A 152 -14.47 -0.11 -15.68
CA SER A 152 -15.32 -1.24 -15.31
C SER A 152 -16.71 -1.14 -15.95
N ARG A 153 -17.30 0.06 -15.98
CA ARG A 153 -18.60 0.29 -16.63
C ARG A 153 -18.55 0.07 -18.14
N GLN A 154 -17.47 0.50 -18.81
CA GLN A 154 -17.29 0.27 -20.24
C GLN A 154 -17.13 -1.22 -20.57
N GLN A 155 -16.50 -1.99 -19.68
CA GLN A 155 -16.26 -3.42 -19.84
C GLN A 155 -17.44 -4.29 -19.36
N GLY A 156 -18.47 -3.70 -18.75
CA GLY A 156 -19.60 -4.44 -18.18
C GLY A 156 -19.23 -5.29 -16.95
N VAL A 157 -18.12 -4.96 -16.28
CA VAL A 157 -17.67 -5.63 -15.05
C VAL A 157 -18.30 -4.94 -13.84
N ALA A 158 -18.77 -5.72 -12.87
CA ALA A 158 -19.28 -5.19 -11.61
C ALA A 158 -18.13 -4.98 -10.62
N LEU A 159 -17.57 -3.77 -10.59
CA LEU A 159 -16.54 -3.35 -9.63
C LEU A 159 -17.17 -2.68 -8.40
N GLN A 160 -16.70 -3.07 -7.22
CA GLN A 160 -17.07 -2.46 -5.95
C GLN A 160 -15.83 -1.82 -5.31
N ILE A 161 -15.93 -0.54 -4.94
CA ILE A 161 -14.91 0.22 -4.24
C ILE A 161 -15.51 0.75 -2.94
N LEU A 162 -14.84 0.45 -1.82
CA LEU A 162 -15.19 0.96 -0.50
C LEU A 162 -14.04 1.84 0.01
N VAL A 163 -14.32 3.12 0.20
CA VAL A 163 -13.37 4.10 0.74
C VAL A 163 -13.62 4.24 2.23
N VAL A 164 -12.72 3.72 3.06
CA VAL A 164 -12.78 3.78 4.51
C VAL A 164 -11.90 4.92 5.01
N THR A 165 -12.50 5.94 5.59
CA THR A 165 -11.78 7.08 6.17
C THR A 165 -11.55 6.89 7.67
N HIS A 166 -10.30 7.05 8.08
CA HIS A 166 -9.84 6.90 9.46
C HIS A 166 -8.88 8.04 9.82
N GLY A 167 -8.74 8.36 11.12
CA GLY A 167 -7.77 9.35 11.59
C GLY A 167 -7.90 10.70 10.88
N GLU A 168 -6.78 11.19 10.35
CA GLU A 168 -6.72 12.44 9.60
C GLU A 168 -7.50 12.37 8.27
N GLY A 169 -7.55 11.20 7.64
CA GLY A 169 -8.29 10.94 6.40
C GLY A 169 -9.80 11.17 6.50
N LEU A 170 -10.36 11.29 7.72
CA LEU A 170 -11.74 11.72 7.93
C LEU A 170 -12.02 13.09 7.31
N ALA A 171 -11.01 13.96 7.15
CA ALA A 171 -11.14 15.24 6.49
C ALA A 171 -11.74 15.13 5.08
N LEU A 172 -11.47 14.03 4.36
CA LEU A 172 -11.97 13.81 3.00
C LEU A 172 -13.50 13.89 2.93
N VAL A 173 -14.21 13.38 3.95
CA VAL A 173 -15.68 13.26 3.96
C VAL A 173 -16.38 14.24 4.89
N ARG A 174 -15.65 15.22 5.42
CA ARG A 174 -16.16 16.24 6.34
C ARG A 174 -16.66 17.47 5.61
N GLU A 175 -17.86 17.96 5.95
CA GLU A 175 -18.44 19.15 5.30
C GLU A 175 -17.60 20.42 5.51
N ASP A 176 -16.94 20.53 6.66
CA ASP A 176 -16.26 21.75 7.08
C ASP A 176 -14.83 21.89 6.54
N VAL A 177 -14.18 20.79 6.17
CA VAL A 177 -12.76 20.76 5.80
C VAL A 177 -12.44 19.93 4.57
N SER A 178 -13.42 19.26 3.95
CA SER A 178 -13.15 18.45 2.75
C SER A 178 -12.60 19.34 1.63
N PRO A 179 -11.47 18.95 1.01
CA PRO A 179 -10.96 19.66 -0.15
C PRO A 179 -11.80 19.41 -1.42
N PHE A 180 -12.61 18.34 -1.46
CA PHE A 180 -13.29 17.88 -2.68
C PHE A 180 -14.77 17.49 -2.48
N PRO A 181 -15.61 18.30 -1.78
CA PRO A 181 -16.97 17.89 -1.40
C PRO A 181 -17.89 17.64 -2.61
N GLU A 182 -17.83 18.51 -3.61
CA GLU A 182 -18.64 18.40 -4.84
C GLU A 182 -18.23 17.17 -5.66
N ARG A 183 -16.91 16.92 -5.77
CA ARG A 183 -16.36 15.79 -6.52
C ARG A 183 -16.76 14.46 -5.88
N ILE A 184 -16.66 14.33 -4.56
CA ILE A 184 -17.06 13.12 -3.83
C ILE A 184 -18.55 12.85 -4.00
N THR A 185 -19.38 13.89 -3.90
CA THR A 185 -20.83 13.79 -4.11
C THR A 185 -21.14 13.32 -5.53
N ALA A 186 -20.56 13.96 -6.55
CA ALA A 186 -20.76 13.60 -7.95
C ALA A 186 -20.29 12.17 -8.26
N LEU A 187 -19.15 11.73 -7.72
CA LEU A 187 -18.67 10.36 -7.88
C LEU A 187 -19.60 9.35 -7.21
N SER A 188 -20.03 9.62 -5.99
CA SER A 188 -20.94 8.73 -5.24
C SER A 188 -22.29 8.60 -5.93
N GLU A 189 -22.84 9.68 -6.49
CA GLU A 189 -24.10 9.64 -7.23
C GLU A 189 -23.95 8.92 -8.57
N ARG A 190 -22.88 9.22 -9.32
CA ARG A 190 -22.61 8.60 -10.62
C ARG A 190 -22.40 7.09 -10.52
N TYR A 191 -21.82 6.64 -9.41
CA TYR A 191 -21.43 5.25 -9.19
C TYR A 191 -22.06 4.63 -7.93
N ALA A 192 -23.31 4.98 -7.62
CA ALA A 192 -24.00 4.60 -6.38
C ALA A 192 -24.06 3.08 -6.11
N GLU A 193 -24.03 2.25 -7.14
CA GLU A 193 -24.07 0.78 -7.02
C GLU A 193 -22.72 0.17 -6.61
N GLY A 194 -21.61 0.84 -6.92
CA GLY A 194 -20.26 0.29 -6.81
C GLY A 194 -19.34 1.07 -5.89
N LEU A 195 -19.53 2.39 -5.70
CA LEU A 195 -18.66 3.24 -4.90
C LEU A 195 -19.34 3.66 -3.61
N LYS A 196 -18.69 3.43 -2.47
CA LYS A 196 -19.16 3.87 -1.15
C LYS A 196 -18.04 4.56 -0.37
N PHE A 197 -18.41 5.64 0.32
CA PHE A 197 -17.54 6.33 1.27
C PHE A 197 -18.04 6.05 2.69
N VAL A 198 -17.15 5.63 3.57
CA VAL A 198 -17.48 5.36 4.97
C VAL A 198 -16.57 6.12 5.93
N ALA A 199 -17.17 6.61 7.01
CA ALA A 199 -16.52 7.34 8.08
C ALA A 199 -16.45 6.50 9.36
N CYS A 200 -15.26 6.43 9.96
CA CYS A 200 -15.04 5.71 11.21
C CYS A 200 -15.61 6.47 12.42
N LEU A 201 -16.64 5.90 13.08
CA LEU A 201 -17.28 6.48 14.25
C LEU A 201 -16.30 6.71 15.40
N ASN A 202 -15.38 5.77 15.65
CA ASN A 202 -14.35 5.95 16.69
C ASN A 202 -13.51 7.22 16.45
N THR A 203 -13.22 7.55 15.19
CA THR A 203 -12.50 8.78 14.85
C THR A 203 -13.36 10.01 15.13
N ILE A 204 -14.64 9.96 14.77
CA ILE A 204 -15.60 11.06 15.02
C ILE A 204 -15.72 11.32 16.53
N GLU A 205 -15.91 10.27 17.33
CA GLU A 205 -16.03 10.37 18.79
C GLU A 205 -14.72 10.81 19.45
N ARG A 206 -13.57 10.48 18.88
CA ARG A 206 -12.28 11.00 19.32
C ARG A 206 -12.18 12.51 19.11
N LEU A 207 -12.45 13.00 17.89
CA LEU A 207 -12.44 14.43 17.57
C LEU A 207 -13.42 15.22 18.44
N ARG A 208 -14.58 14.63 18.73
CA ARG A 208 -15.56 15.22 19.64
C ARG A 208 -15.03 15.36 21.07
N ARG A 209 -14.36 14.33 21.59
CA ARG A 209 -13.87 14.32 22.99
C ARG A 209 -12.59 15.11 23.20
N GLU A 210 -11.63 14.99 22.28
CA GLU A 210 -10.30 15.58 22.42
C GLU A 210 -10.24 17.01 21.88
N GLU A 211 -10.84 17.24 20.70
CA GLU A 211 -10.75 18.53 20.00
C GLU A 211 -12.04 19.37 20.16
N HIS A 212 -13.05 18.85 20.86
CA HIS A 212 -14.36 19.49 21.04
C HIS A 212 -15.05 19.85 19.72
N LEU A 213 -14.77 19.08 18.67
CA LEU A 213 -15.29 19.30 17.32
C LEU A 213 -16.58 18.53 17.08
N HIS A 214 -17.61 19.24 16.64
CA HIS A 214 -18.83 18.63 16.11
C HIS A 214 -18.65 18.33 14.62
N VAL A 215 -18.28 17.08 14.33
CA VAL A 215 -18.06 16.62 12.95
C VAL A 215 -19.39 16.49 12.22
N ARG A 216 -19.55 17.22 11.11
CA ARG A 216 -20.60 16.99 10.12
C ARG A 216 -20.00 16.34 8.88
N LEU A 217 -20.65 15.30 8.38
CA LEU A 217 -20.21 14.53 7.23
C LEU A 217 -21.02 14.89 5.99
N LEU A 218 -20.42 14.73 4.83
CA LEU A 218 -21.15 14.83 3.56
C LEU A 218 -22.32 13.82 3.55
N PRO A 219 -23.49 14.16 2.97
CA PRO A 219 -24.65 13.27 2.96
C PRO A 219 -24.41 11.89 2.33
N VAL A 220 -23.42 11.79 1.44
CA VAL A 220 -23.04 10.55 0.76
C VAL A 220 -22.15 9.63 1.60
N ALA A 221 -21.63 10.10 2.73
CA ALA A 221 -20.76 9.32 3.61
C ALA A 221 -21.59 8.54 4.65
N GLU A 222 -21.44 7.22 4.65
CA GLU A 222 -22.06 6.35 5.65
C GLU A 222 -21.16 6.25 6.90
N VAL A 223 -21.73 6.06 8.08
CA VAL A 223 -20.96 5.89 9.32
C VAL A 223 -20.83 4.41 9.67
N VAL A 224 -19.61 3.96 9.96
CA VAL A 224 -19.31 2.61 10.46
C VAL A 224 -18.70 2.67 11.85
N ASN A 225 -19.03 1.71 12.72
CA ASN A 225 -18.57 1.68 14.12
C ASN A 225 -17.03 1.74 14.23
N SER A 226 -16.33 0.99 13.39
CA SER A 226 -14.86 0.99 13.34
C SER A 226 -14.38 0.79 11.91
N GLY A 227 -13.54 1.71 11.44
CA GLY A 227 -12.91 1.61 10.12
C GLY A 227 -11.99 0.39 10.02
N VAL A 228 -11.24 0.07 11.07
CA VAL A 228 -10.36 -1.10 11.10
C VAL A 228 -11.18 -2.39 11.09
N ALA A 229 -12.27 -2.46 11.86
CA ALA A 229 -13.16 -3.64 11.83
C ALA A 229 -13.82 -3.82 10.45
N GLU A 230 -14.19 -2.72 9.78
CA GLU A 230 -14.71 -2.74 8.42
C GLU A 230 -13.66 -3.28 7.44
N VAL A 231 -12.42 -2.78 7.51
CA VAL A 231 -11.27 -3.24 6.73
C VAL A 231 -11.08 -4.75 6.88
N ILE A 232 -11.09 -5.24 8.13
CA ILE A 232 -10.93 -6.66 8.45
C ILE A 232 -12.07 -7.48 7.86
N ARG A 233 -13.32 -7.06 8.10
CA ARG A 233 -14.51 -7.77 7.62
C ARG A 233 -14.47 -7.91 6.09
N ARG A 234 -14.13 -6.84 5.39
CA ARG A 234 -14.09 -6.82 3.92
C ARG A 234 -12.93 -7.65 3.38
N GLN A 235 -11.75 -7.59 3.98
CA GLN A 235 -10.65 -8.49 3.60
C GLN A 235 -11.02 -9.96 3.75
N SER A 236 -11.72 -10.34 4.83
CA SER A 236 -12.23 -11.72 5.00
C SER A 236 -13.25 -12.15 3.93
N GLN A 237 -13.90 -11.19 3.27
CA GLN A 237 -14.84 -11.39 2.15
C GLN A 237 -14.14 -11.35 0.78
N GLY A 238 -12.80 -11.35 0.76
CA GLY A 238 -11.99 -11.35 -0.46
C GLY A 238 -11.81 -9.98 -1.11
N TRP A 239 -11.94 -8.88 -0.36
CA TRP A 239 -11.65 -7.54 -0.88
C TRP A 239 -10.14 -7.30 -0.93
N ALA A 240 -9.66 -6.71 -2.03
CA ALA A 240 -8.29 -6.24 -2.14
C ALA A 240 -8.11 -5.00 -1.24
N TYR A 241 -7.09 -4.99 -0.39
CA TYR A 241 -6.79 -3.89 0.51
C TYR A 241 -5.69 -3.00 -0.07
N ILE A 242 -5.93 -1.69 -0.10
CA ILE A 242 -4.98 -0.66 -0.50
C ILE A 242 -5.01 0.45 0.55
N GLN A 243 -3.84 0.86 1.02
CA GLN A 243 -3.68 1.99 1.94
C GLN A 243 -3.24 3.23 1.18
N VAL A 244 -3.79 4.39 1.57
CA VAL A 244 -3.60 5.70 0.92
C VAL A 244 -3.06 6.72 1.92
#